data_AF-A0A932CV54-F1
#
_entry.id   AF-A0A932CV54-F1
#
_cell.length_a   1.000
_cell.length_b   1.000
_cell.length_c   1.000
_cell.angle_alpha   90.00
_cell.angle_beta   90.00
_cell.angle_gamma   90.00
#
_symmetry.space_group_name_H-M   'P 1'
#
loop_
_entity.id
_entity.type
_entity.pdbx_description
1 polymer ?
#
loop_
_entity_poly.entity_id
_entity_poly.type
_entity_poly.pdbx_seq_one_letter_code
_entity_poly.pdbx_strand_id
1 'polypeptide(L)'
;MAERNFHVPLPRVLHEALRREAALAGKPATALAREAIEAYLRRRRRIALHEAIASYAAATAGSSDDLDPALERAAIEELLGGAEVDE
;
A
#
# COMPACT_ATOMS: atom_id res chain seq x y z
N MET A 1 18.33 -12.85 -13.61
CA MET A 1 17.21 -12.13 -14.26
C MET A 1 17.76 -11.46 -15.50
N ALA A 2 17.08 -11.52 -16.64
CA ALA A 2 17.53 -10.85 -17.86
C ALA A 2 17.33 -9.33 -17.70
N GLU A 3 18.42 -8.56 -17.74
CA GLU A 3 18.34 -7.10 -17.75
C GLU A 3 17.78 -6.63 -19.10
N ARG A 4 16.65 -5.91 -19.05
CA ARG A 4 16.09 -5.23 -20.22
C ARG A 4 16.39 -3.74 -20.09
N ASN A 5 17.11 -3.20 -21.07
CA ASN A 5 17.50 -1.79 -21.05
C ASN A 5 16.30 -0.91 -21.40
N PHE A 6 16.01 0.07 -20.53
CA PHE A 6 14.96 1.06 -20.73
C PHE A 6 15.61 2.45 -20.70
N HIS A 7 15.65 3.13 -21.85
CA HIS A 7 16.27 4.44 -21.96
C HIS A 7 15.28 5.54 -21.59
N VAL A 8 15.55 6.26 -20.49
CA VAL A 8 14.71 7.34 -20.01
C VAL A 8 15.52 8.63 -20.01
N PRO A 9 15.32 9.54 -20.97
CA PRO A 9 15.97 10.85 -20.93
C PRO A 9 15.43 11.63 -19.72
N LEU A 10 16.35 12.07 -18.86
CA LEU A 10 16.00 12.87 -17.68
C LEU A 10 16.23 14.35 -17.98
N PRO A 11 15.33 15.25 -17.54
CA PRO A 11 15.62 16.68 -17.51
C PRO A 11 16.91 16.95 -16.73
N ARG A 12 17.72 17.92 -17.18
CA ARG A 12 19.04 18.22 -16.60
C ARG A 12 18.99 18.34 -15.07
N VAL A 13 18.02 19.09 -14.55
CA VAL A 13 17.84 19.32 -13.11
C VAL A 13 17.63 18.01 -12.34
N LEU A 14 16.82 17.10 -12.88
CA LEU A 14 16.56 15.80 -12.26
C LEU A 14 17.80 14.90 -12.31
N HIS A 15 18.51 14.91 -13.44
CA HIS A 15 19.75 14.15 -13.60
C HIS A 15 20.82 14.61 -12.60
N GLU A 16 21.01 15.92 -12.43
CA GLU A 16 21.95 16.51 -11.47
C GLU A 16 21.57 16.17 -10.02
N ALA A 17 20.29 16.29 -9.68
CA ALA A 17 19.80 15.92 -8.35
C ALA A 17 20.05 14.43 -8.06
N LEU A 18 19.71 13.53 -8.99
CA LEU A 18 19.95 12.10 -8.84
C LEU A 18 21.45 11.79 -8.67
N ARG A 19 22.32 12.43 -9.46
CA ARG A 19 23.77 12.27 -9.36
C ARG A 19 24.31 12.70 -8.00
N ARG A 20 23.83 13.83 -7.47
CA ARG A 20 24.20 14.32 -6.13
C ARG A 20 23.78 13.34 -5.04
N GLU A 21 22.52 12.90 -5.04
CA GLU A 21 22.02 11.95 -4.04
C GLU A 21 22.75 10.60 -4.12
N ALA A 22 23.03 10.13 -5.33
CA ALA A 22 23.80 8.91 -5.53
C ALA A 22 25.24 9.02 -4.96
N ALA A 23 25.88 10.18 -5.15
CA ALA A 23 27.20 10.45 -4.58
C ALA A 23 27.17 10.47 -3.04
N LEU A 24 26.17 11.14 -2.45
CA LEU A 24 25.98 11.17 -0.98
C LEU A 24 25.72 9.78 -0.41
N ALA A 25 24.95 8.96 -1.12
CA ALA A 25 24.64 7.58 -0.73
C ALA A 25 25.77 6.58 -1.02
N GLY A 26 26.85 6.98 -1.71
CA GLY A 26 27.92 6.07 -2.14
C GLY A 26 27.47 5.00 -3.12
N LYS A 27 26.40 5.26 -3.90
CA LYS A 27 25.80 4.30 -4.85
C LYS A 27 25.87 4.81 -6.29
N PRO A 28 25.84 3.92 -7.31
CA PRO A 28 25.62 4.35 -8.69
C PRO A 28 24.25 5.02 -8.86
N ALA A 29 24.20 6.10 -9.64
CA ALA A 29 22.94 6.82 -9.92
C ALA A 29 21.87 5.94 -10.57
N THR A 30 22.29 4.98 -11.40
CA THR A 30 21.39 3.98 -12.01
C THR A 30 20.79 3.02 -11.00
N ALA A 31 21.53 2.64 -9.95
CA ALA A 31 21.01 1.82 -8.87
C ALA A 31 19.97 2.60 -8.06
N LEU A 32 20.26 3.85 -7.71
CA LEU A 32 19.32 4.71 -6.99
C LEU A 32 18.04 4.98 -7.80
N ALA A 33 18.16 5.19 -9.12
CA ALA A 33 17.00 5.33 -10.01
C ALA A 33 16.14 4.06 -10.02
N ARG A 34 16.77 2.89 -10.10
CA ARG A 34 16.05 1.60 -10.08
C ARG A 34 15.31 1.40 -8.76
N GLU A 35 15.97 1.68 -7.63
CA GLU A 35 15.35 1.63 -6.29
C GLU A 35 14.14 2.57 -6.19
N ALA A 36 14.27 3.81 -6.69
CA ALA A 36 13.19 4.80 -6.70
C ALA A 36 11.99 4.35 -7.54
N ILE A 37 12.23 3.82 -8.75
CA ILE A 37 11.18 3.29 -9.63
C ILE A 37 10.46 2.11 -8.96
N GLU A 38 11.22 1.19 -8.36
CA GLU A 38 10.64 0.03 -7.70
C GLU A 38 9.77 0.43 -6.50
N ALA A 39 10.25 1.37 -5.66
CA ALA A 39 9.50 1.91 -4.55
C ALA A 39 8.21 2.60 -5.00
N TYR A 40 8.28 3.39 -6.07
CA TYR A 40 7.11 4.04 -6.66
C TYR A 40 6.07 3.01 -7.14
N LEU A 41 6.49 1.98 -7.87
CA LEU A 41 5.59 0.95 -8.38
C LEU A 41 4.94 0.15 -7.24
N ARG A 42 5.69 -0.22 -6.20
CA ARG A 42 5.14 -0.87 -5.01
C ARG A 42 4.09 0.00 -4.32
N ARG A 43 4.38 1.29 -4.14
CA ARG A 43 3.43 2.25 -3.54
C ARG A 43 2.17 2.38 -4.38
N ARG A 44 2.30 2.53 -5.70
CA ARG A 44 1.16 2.63 -6.62
C ARG A 44 0.27 1.39 -6.56
N ARG A 45 0.86 0.19 -6.50
CA ARG A 45 0.10 -1.06 -6.33
C ARG A 45 -0.67 -1.10 -5.02
N ARG A 46 -0.06 -0.66 -3.91
CA ARG A 46 -0.71 -0.63 -2.60
C ARG A 46 -1.92 0.32 -2.59
N ILE A 47 -1.78 1.50 -3.20
CA ILE A 47 -2.87 2.47 -3.34
C ILE A 47 -4.02 1.87 -4.15
N ALA A 48 -3.72 1.33 -5.33
CA ALA A 48 -4.74 0.73 -6.18
C ALA A 48 -5.47 -0.44 -5.51
N LEU A 49 -4.76 -1.27 -4.74
CA LEU A 49 -5.36 -2.34 -3.96
C LEU A 49 -6.30 -1.79 -2.87
N HIS A 50 -5.86 -0.76 -2.14
CA HIS A 50 -6.67 -0.14 -1.11
C HIS A 50 -7.95 0.49 -1.70
N GLU A 51 -7.85 1.20 -2.82
CA GLU A 51 -8.98 1.77 -3.54
C GLU A 51 -9.96 0.68 -4.02
N ALA A 52 -9.44 -0.43 -4.54
CA ALA A 52 -10.27 -1.56 -4.97
C ALA A 52 -11.03 -2.20 -3.79
N ILE A 53 -10.36 -2.40 -2.65
CA ILE A 53 -11.00 -2.93 -1.44
C ILE A 53 -12.07 -1.96 -0.93
N ALA A 54 -11.77 -0.67 -0.86
CA ALA A 54 -12.73 0.35 -0.41
C ALA A 54 -13.95 0.41 -1.34
N SER A 55 -13.74 0.35 -2.66
CA SER A 55 -14.84 0.32 -3.63
C SER A 55 -15.69 -0.94 -3.50
N TYR A 56 -15.07 -2.10 -3.25
CA TYR A 56 -15.81 -3.34 -3.00
C TYR A 56 -16.64 -3.22 -1.73
N ALA A 57 -16.01 -2.85 -0.60
CA ALA A 57 -16.71 -2.70 0.67
C ALA A 57 -17.89 -1.73 0.58
N ALA A 58 -17.72 -0.57 -0.09
CA ALA A 58 -18.80 0.38 -0.30
C ALA A 58 -19.96 -0.17 -1.15
N ALA A 59 -19.66 -1.01 -2.15
CA ALA A 59 -20.68 -1.64 -2.98
C ALA A 59 -21.41 -2.79 -2.27
N THR A 60 -20.73 -3.44 -1.33
CA THR A 60 -21.18 -4.65 -0.65
C THR A 60 -21.77 -4.36 0.74
N ALA A 61 -21.61 -3.15 1.27
CA ALA A 61 -22.13 -2.74 2.57
C ALA A 61 -23.64 -3.03 2.72
N GLY A 62 -24.02 -3.61 3.86
CA GLY A 62 -25.39 -4.04 4.15
C GLY A 62 -25.86 -5.30 3.41
N SER A 63 -25.00 -5.94 2.62
CA SER A 63 -25.29 -7.25 2.01
C SER A 63 -24.81 -8.42 2.89
N SER A 64 -25.09 -9.65 2.48
CA SER A 64 -24.62 -10.86 3.18
C SER A 64 -23.10 -10.98 3.27
N ASP A 65 -22.36 -10.27 2.41
CA ASP A 65 -20.91 -10.28 2.36
C ASP A 65 -20.29 -9.16 3.25
N ASP A 66 -21.11 -8.28 3.84
CA ASP A 66 -20.69 -7.20 4.74
C ASP A 66 -20.55 -7.67 6.19
N LEU A 67 -21.43 -8.59 6.62
CA LEU A 67 -21.54 -9.05 8.00
C LEU A 67 -21.33 -10.56 8.07
N ASP A 68 -20.33 -10.99 8.84
CA ASP A 68 -20.15 -12.39 9.19
C ASP A 68 -21.10 -12.73 10.36
N PRO A 69 -22.13 -13.58 10.16
CA PRO A 69 -23.12 -13.87 11.19
C PRO A 69 -22.51 -14.48 12.46
N ALA A 70 -21.35 -15.15 12.36
CA ALA A 70 -20.66 -15.68 13.53
C ALA A 70 -20.00 -14.55 14.35
N LEU A 71 -19.40 -13.56 13.68
CA LEU A 71 -18.84 -12.39 14.35
C LEU A 71 -19.93 -11.49 14.94
N GLU A 72 -21.06 -11.33 14.27
CA GLU A 72 -22.20 -10.60 14.84
C GLU A 72 -22.70 -11.23 16.14
N ARG A 73 -22.92 -12.56 16.13
CA ARG A 73 -23.35 -13.28 17.33
C ARG A 73 -22.33 -13.15 18.46
N ALA A 74 -21.04 -13.35 18.16
CA ALA A 74 -19.98 -13.20 19.16
C ALA A 74 -19.91 -11.78 19.74
N ALA A 75 -20.12 -10.74 18.91
CA ALA A 75 -20.15 -9.35 19.37
C ALA A 75 -21.34 -9.07 20.29
N ILE A 76 -22.52 -9.62 19.97
CA ILE A 76 -23.71 -9.52 20.82
C ILE A 76 -23.50 -10.26 22.15
N GLU A 77 -22.92 -11.46 22.11
CA GLU A 77 -22.60 -12.25 23.31
C GLU A 77 -21.63 -11.52 24.23
N GLU A 78 -20.59 -10.87 23.69
CA GLU A 78 -19.66 -10.05 24.49
C GLU A 78 -20.35 -8.82 25.09
N LEU A 79 -21.14 -8.09 24.30
CA LEU A 79 -21.86 -6.89 24.76
C LEU A 79 -22.89 -7.22 25.85
N LEU A 80 -23.53 -8.39 25.79
CA LEU A 80 -24.52 -8.83 26.77
C LEU A 80 -23.87 -9.53 27.98
N GLY A 81 -22.78 -10.28 27.77
CA GLY A 81 -22.02 -10.96 28.82
C GLY A 81 -21.17 -10.02 29.68
N GLY A 82 -20.74 -8.89 29.13
CA GLY A 82 -20.04 -7.83 29.87
C GLY A 82 -20.96 -6.95 30.74
N ALA A 83 -22.29 -7.11 30.63
CA ALA A 83 -23.27 -6.35 31.41
C ALA A 83 -23.60 -6.97 32.79
N GLU A 84 -23.05 -8.14 33.12
CA GLU A 84 -23.19 -8.78 34.44
C GLU A 84 -21.95 -8.61 35.34
N VAL A 85 -21.39 -7.41 35.46
CA VAL A 85 -20.50 -7.08 36.59
C VAL A 85 -20.60 -5.58 36.89
N ASP A 86 -21.52 -5.19 37.77
CA ASP A 86 -21.44 -3.99 38.62
C ASP A 86 -22.58 -4.06 39.67
N GLU A 87 -22.36 -4.86 40.72
CA GLU A 87 -22.99 -4.74 42.06
C GLU A 87 -21.87 -4.49 43.08
#